data_AF-A0A9Q3BQ89-F1
#
_entry.id   AF-A0A9Q3BQ89-F1
#
_cell.length_a   1.000
_cell.length_b   1.000
_cell.length_c   1.000
_cell.angle_alpha   90.00
_cell.angle_beta   90.00
_cell.angle_gamma   90.00
#
_symmetry.space_group_name_H-M   'P 1'
#
loop_
_entity.id
_entity.type
_entity.pdbx_description
1 polymer ?
#
loop_
_entity_poly.entity_id
_entity_poly.type
_entity_poly.pdbx_seq_one_letter_code
_entity_poly.pdbx_strand_id
1 'polypeptide(L)'
;MEELSRTHPVFPVSLVKTHHQTGEDKFPTRNKGHTPNYIVEVEDSPGQVKKIINDRNIRLNGKDHRQYLVRLKNQTADKDK
;
A
#
# COMPACT_ATOMS: atom_id res chain seq x y z
N MET A 1 6.88 9.82 -57.96
CA MET A 1 6.50 10.20 -56.59
C MET A 1 5.07 9.74 -56.39
N GLU A 2 4.88 8.60 -55.74
CA GLU A 2 3.55 8.07 -55.43
C GLU A 2 3.58 7.77 -53.94
N GLU A 3 3.24 8.80 -53.15
CA GLU A 3 3.17 8.71 -51.70
C GLU A 3 1.87 8.00 -51.34
N LEU A 4 2.01 6.69 -51.08
CA LEU A 4 0.93 5.83 -50.60
C LEU A 4 0.49 6.35 -49.22
N SER A 5 -0.57 7.15 -49.18
CA SER A 5 -1.20 7.61 -47.94
C SER A 5 -1.76 6.43 -47.16
N ARG A 6 -0.91 5.78 -46.34
CA ARG A 6 -1.30 4.72 -45.41
C ARG A 6 -2.04 5.36 -44.24
N THR A 7 -3.27 5.79 -44.47
CA THR A 7 -4.18 6.10 -43.36
C THR A 7 -4.51 4.81 -42.64
N HIS A 8 -4.48 4.84 -41.31
CA HIS A 8 -4.88 3.67 -40.52
C HIS A 8 -6.35 3.37 -40.82
N PRO A 9 -6.72 2.09 -41.03
CA PRO A 9 -8.11 1.73 -41.26
C PRO A 9 -8.93 2.14 -40.04
N VAL A 10 -9.91 3.02 -40.25
CA VAL A 10 -10.86 3.42 -39.22
C VAL A 10 -12.02 2.44 -39.30
N PHE A 11 -12.18 1.65 -38.24
CA PHE A 11 -13.33 0.77 -38.10
C PHE A 11 -14.51 1.58 -37.55
N PRO A 12 -15.72 1.43 -38.11
CA PRO A 12 -16.90 2.06 -37.54
C PRO A 12 -17.14 1.50 -36.14
N VAL A 13 -17.05 2.37 -35.13
CA VAL A 13 -17.42 2.02 -33.76
C VAL A 13 -18.90 2.32 -33.55
N SER A 14 -19.68 1.30 -33.19
CA SER A 14 -21.06 1.52 -32.76
C SER A 14 -21.06 2.27 -31.43
N LEU A 15 -21.59 3.49 -31.41
CA LEU A 15 -21.73 4.31 -30.19
C LEU A 15 -22.75 3.72 -29.20
N VAL A 16 -23.54 2.73 -29.64
CA VAL A 16 -24.56 2.07 -28.82
C VAL A 16 -23.93 0.86 -28.15
N LYS A 17 -23.77 0.92 -26.83
CA LYS A 17 -23.46 -0.26 -26.02
C LYS A 17 -24.73 -1.06 -25.81
N THR A 18 -24.71 -2.35 -26.12
CA THR A 18 -25.82 -3.24 -25.81
C THR A 18 -25.94 -3.40 -24.29
N HIS A 19 -27.04 -2.94 -23.72
CA HIS A 19 -27.33 -3.13 -22.30
C HIS A 19 -27.69 -4.61 -22.05
N HIS A 20 -26.83 -5.34 -21.36
CA HIS A 20 -27.13 -6.71 -20.95
C HIS A 20 -27.92 -6.72 -19.64
N GLN A 21 -28.94 -7.56 -19.57
CA GLN A 21 -29.63 -7.82 -18.30
C GLN A 21 -28.65 -8.42 -17.29
N THR A 22 -28.79 -7.98 -16.05
CA THR A 22 -28.00 -8.44 -14.91
C THR A 22 -28.46 -9.81 -14.47
N GLY A 23 -27.90 -10.85 -15.09
CA GLY A 23 -28.06 -12.24 -14.66
C GLY A 23 -26.85 -12.71 -13.86
N GLU A 24 -27.11 -13.50 -12.80
CA GLU A 24 -26.07 -14.15 -11.97
C GLU A 24 -25.11 -15.01 -12.81
N ASP A 25 -25.63 -15.69 -13.83
CA ASP A 25 -24.84 -16.56 -14.71
C ASP A 25 -23.77 -15.81 -15.52
N LYS A 26 -24.04 -14.54 -15.87
CA LYS A 26 -23.14 -13.71 -16.68
C LYS A 26 -22.16 -12.91 -15.84
N PHE A 27 -22.53 -12.61 -14.59
CA PHE A 27 -21.74 -11.76 -13.71
C PHE A 27 -21.66 -12.33 -12.28
N PRO A 28 -21.05 -13.51 -12.09
CA PRO A 28 -21.05 -14.26 -10.82
C PRO A 28 -20.27 -13.58 -9.69
N THR A 29 -19.52 -12.51 -9.99
CA THR A 29 -18.72 -11.73 -9.03
C THR A 29 -19.39 -10.42 -8.63
N ARG A 30 -20.49 -10.03 -9.28
CA ARG A 30 -21.13 -8.70 -9.07
C ARG A 30 -21.82 -8.58 -7.71
N ASN A 31 -22.41 -9.66 -7.21
CA ASN A 31 -23.11 -9.69 -5.92
C ASN A 31 -22.24 -10.22 -4.78
N LYS A 32 -21.03 -10.70 -5.10
CA LYS A 32 -19.99 -10.98 -4.12
C LYS A 32 -19.37 -9.64 -3.76
N GLY A 33 -20.02 -8.93 -2.83
CA GLY A 33 -19.55 -7.64 -2.35
C GLY A 33 -18.04 -7.70 -2.13
N HIS A 34 -17.30 -6.85 -2.84
CA HIS A 34 -15.89 -6.65 -2.55
C HIS A 34 -15.81 -6.04 -1.15
N THR A 35 -15.71 -6.89 -0.12
CA THR A 35 -15.27 -6.41 1.18
C THR A 35 -13.82 -6.01 0.98
N PRO A 36 -13.46 -4.72 1.16
CA PRO A 36 -12.07 -4.35 1.15
C PRO A 36 -11.38 -5.19 2.23
N ASN A 37 -10.30 -5.88 1.84
CA ASN A 37 -9.46 -6.57 2.80
C ASN A 37 -8.83 -5.50 3.69
N TYR A 38 -9.42 -5.25 4.86
CA TYR A 38 -8.78 -4.44 5.88
C TYR A 38 -7.53 -5.20 6.32
N ILE A 39 -6.37 -4.57 6.14
CA ILE A 39 -5.16 -5.00 6.83
C ILE A 39 -5.42 -4.66 8.29
N VAL A 40 -5.83 -5.68 9.06
CA VAL A 40 -5.90 -5.55 10.51
C VAL A 40 -4.45 -5.44 10.98
N GLU A 41 -3.99 -4.21 11.25
CA GLU A 41 -2.76 -4.01 11.99
C GLU A 41 -2.93 -4.76 13.32
N VAL A 42 -2.21 -5.87 13.49
CA VAL A 42 -2.12 -6.59 14.76
C VAL A 42 -1.83 -5.54 15.83
N GLU A 43 -2.72 -5.40 16.82
CA GLU A 43 -2.65 -4.37 17.86
C GLU A 43 -1.19 -4.08 18.23
N ASP A 44 -0.69 -2.92 17.78
CA ASP A 44 0.68 -2.52 18.04
C ASP A 44 0.83 -2.38 19.56
N SER A 45 1.55 -3.32 20.17
CA SER A 45 1.79 -3.26 21.61
C SER A 45 2.58 -1.99 21.95
N PRO A 46 2.19 -1.25 23.01
CA PRO A 46 2.91 -0.06 23.41
C PRO A 46 4.36 -0.42 23.75
N GLY A 47 5.30 0.32 23.19
CA GLY A 47 6.74 0.07 23.38
C GLY A 47 7.38 -0.77 22.27
N GLN A 48 6.66 -1.15 21.22
CA GLN A 48 7.29 -1.80 20.07
C GLN A 48 8.22 -0.82 19.33
N VAL A 49 9.43 -1.29 19.05
CA VAL A 49 10.45 -0.54 18.30
C VAL A 49 10.01 -0.41 16.83
N LYS A 50 9.86 0.83 16.35
CA LYS A 50 9.61 1.12 14.93
C LYS A 50 10.90 1.20 14.14
N LYS A 51 11.89 1.94 14.65
CA LYS A 51 13.15 2.21 13.94
C LYS A 51 14.26 2.60 14.92
N ILE A 52 15.48 2.13 14.69
CA ILE A 52 16.69 2.64 15.36
C ILE A 52 17.16 3.89 14.59
N ILE A 53 17.30 5.01 15.31
CA ILE A 53 17.73 6.30 14.75
C ILE A 53 19.25 6.42 14.79
N ASN A 54 19.86 6.02 15.90
CA ASN A 54 21.30 6.13 16.12
C ASN A 54 21.77 5.04 17.09
N ASP A 55 23.06 4.74 17.06
CA ASP A 55 23.71 3.85 18.01
C ASP A 55 25.05 4.42 18.47
N ARG A 56 25.43 4.11 19.72
CA ARG A 56 26.73 4.48 20.27
C ARG A 56 27.27 3.37 21.15
N ASN A 57 28.57 3.17 21.10
CA ASN A 57 29.27 2.32 22.05
C ASN A 57 29.87 3.19 23.15
N ILE A 58 29.64 2.81 24.40
CA ILE A 58 30.18 3.48 25.58
C ILE A 58 30.80 2.45 26.50
N ARG A 59 31.86 2.83 27.21
CA ARG A 59 32.50 1.96 28.20
C ARG A 59 32.12 2.45 29.60
N LEU A 60 31.37 1.64 30.33
CA LEU A 60 30.93 1.92 31.70
C LEU A 60 31.42 0.79 32.60
N ASN A 61 32.04 1.14 33.73
CA ASN A 61 32.57 0.17 34.70
C ASN A 61 33.49 -0.90 34.06
N GLY A 62 34.31 -0.49 33.08
CA GLY A 62 35.23 -1.36 32.35
C GLY A 62 34.59 -2.28 31.30
N LYS A 63 33.26 -2.32 31.21
CA LYS A 63 32.51 -3.10 30.22
C LYS A 63 32.02 -2.21 29.07
N ASP A 64 32.03 -2.78 27.87
CA ASP A 64 31.50 -2.11 26.69
C ASP A 64 29.98 -2.32 26.62
N HIS A 65 29.25 -1.21 26.48
CA HIS A 65 27.81 -1.16 26.36
C HIS A 65 27.43 -0.49 25.05
N ARG A 66 26.53 -1.12 24.29
CA ARG A 66 25.94 -0.53 23.09
C ARG A 66 24.59 0.07 23.43
N GLN A 67 24.44 1.35 23.17
CA GLN A 67 23.19 2.08 23.37
C GLN A 67 22.57 2.42 22.03
N TYR A 68 21.24 2.35 21.96
CA TYR A 68 20.46 2.64 20.77
C TYR A 68 19.48 3.77 21.07
N LEU A 69 19.45 4.78 20.20
CA LEU A 69 18.37 5.75 20.15
C LEU A 69 17.27 5.18 19.26
N VAL A 70 16.08 5.00 19.80
CA VAL A 70 15.00 4.24 19.15
C VAL A 70 13.73 5.09 19.03
N ARG A 71 13.09 5.02 17.87
CA ARG A 71 11.71 5.51 17.67
C ARG A 71 10.73 4.39 17.98
N LEU A 72 9.88 4.61 18.97
CA LEU A 72 8.78 3.71 19.30
C LEU A 72 7.59 3.91 18.36
N LYS A 73 6.83 2.85 18.10
CA LYS A 73 5.58 2.96 17.35
C LYS A 73 4.57 3.78 18.15
N ASN A 74 3.80 4.62 17.46
CA ASN A 74 2.67 5.39 18.01
C ASN A 74 3.01 6.31 19.20
N GLN A 75 4.30 6.62 19.39
CA GLN A 75 4.77 7.60 20.37
C GLN A 75 5.49 8.75 19.66
N THR A 76 5.13 9.98 20.02
CA THR A 76 5.80 11.21 19.59
C THR A 76 6.88 11.58 20.60
N ALA A 77 7.94 12.25 20.13
CA ALA A 77 9.08 12.63 20.96
C ALA A 77 8.72 13.63 22.08
N ASP A 78 7.58 14.32 21.96
CA ASP A 78 7.20 15.41 22.85
C ASP A 78 6.41 14.98 24.10
N LYS A 79 6.41 13.69 24.45
CA LYS A 79 5.80 13.20 25.70
C LYS A 79 6.84 13.12 26.83
N ASP A 80 7.58 14.19 27.04
CA ASP A 80 8.32 14.40 28.29
C ASP A 80 7.40 15.19 29.24
N LYS A 81 6.98 14.57 30.34
CA LYS A 81 6.24 15.20 31.44
C LYS A 81 7.09 15.24 32.68
#